data_AF-A0A382W8P9-F1
#
_entry.id   AF-A0A382W8P9-F1
#
_cell.length_a   1.000
_cell.length_b   1.000
_cell.length_c   1.000
_cell.angle_alpha   90.00
_cell.angle_beta   90.00
_cell.angle_gamma   90.00
#
_symmetry.space_group_name_H-M   'P 1'
#
loop_
_entity.id
_entity.type
_entity.pdbx_description
1 polymer ?
#
loop_
_entity_poly.entity_id
_entity_poly.type
_entity_poly.pdbx_seq_one_letter_code
_entity_poly.pdbx_strand_id
1 'polypeptide(L)'
;MQTPIETANQEALSLMYNADPVLVDVAPASEVVPRLGEGMLLHAGPPVQWSDMCNPMQGAVVGALRYQGWAGTEDEAAAMASTGSVSLHSAHGFSAVGPMTGIFSPSMPVFVVENRALGNRAYCTINE
;
A
#
# COMPACT_ATOMS: atom_id res chain seq x y z
N MET A 1 -4.33 -1.38 -41.49
CA MET A 1 -5.23 -1.57 -40.34
C MET A 1 -4.37 -1.68 -39.12
N GLN A 2 -4.76 -1.07 -38.00
CA GLN A 2 -4.05 -1.24 -36.73
C GLN A 2 -4.28 -2.67 -36.20
N THR A 3 -3.23 -3.22 -35.59
CA THR A 3 -3.26 -4.51 -34.91
C THR A 3 -4.03 -4.41 -33.59
N PRO A 4 -4.52 -5.54 -33.04
CA PRO A 4 -5.16 -5.54 -31.73
C PRO A 4 -4.28 -4.97 -30.61
N ILE A 5 -2.96 -5.17 -30.69
CA ILE A 5 -1.98 -4.63 -29.73
C ILE A 5 -1.92 -3.10 -29.81
N GLU A 6 -1.89 -2.54 -31.02
CA GLU A 6 -1.85 -1.09 -31.23
C GLU A 6 -3.12 -0.43 -30.69
N THR A 7 -4.29 -1.03 -30.93
CA THR A 7 -5.57 -0.55 -30.40
C THR A 7 -5.57 -0.55 -28.87
N ALA A 8 -5.18 -1.66 -28.23
CA ALA A 8 -5.13 -1.76 -26.77
C ALA A 8 -4.13 -0.77 -26.14
N ASN A 9 -2.97 -0.56 -26.77
CA ASN A 9 -1.98 0.40 -26.31
C ASN A 9 -2.49 1.84 -26.41
N GLN A 10 -3.20 2.19 -27.48
CA GLN A 10 -3.81 3.51 -27.63
C GLN A 10 -4.86 3.77 -26.54
N GLU A 11 -5.67 2.76 -26.23
CA GLU A 11 -6.65 2.85 -25.15
C GLU A 11 -5.96 3.06 -23.79
N ALA A 12 -4.97 2.22 -23.46
CA ALA A 12 -4.22 2.35 -22.21
C ALA A 12 -3.54 3.72 -22.04
N LEU A 13 -2.88 4.22 -23.10
CA LEU A 13 -2.26 5.54 -23.11
C LEU A 13 -3.29 6.67 -22.97
N SER A 14 -4.44 6.54 -23.64
CA SER A 14 -5.54 7.50 -23.52
C SER A 14 -6.05 7.59 -22.08
N LEU A 15 -6.23 6.44 -21.41
CA LEU A 15 -6.65 6.41 -19.99
C LEU A 15 -5.60 7.07 -19.09
N MET A 16 -4.31 6.84 -19.34
CA MET A 16 -3.22 7.43 -18.56
C MET A 16 -3.10 8.95 -18.78
N TYR A 17 -3.15 9.42 -20.02
CA TYR A 17 -2.96 10.85 -20.35
C TYR A 17 -4.16 11.71 -19.99
N ASN A 18 -5.38 11.15 -20.01
CA ASN A 18 -6.60 11.88 -19.67
C ASN A 18 -7.01 11.71 -18.21
N ALA A 19 -6.16 11.09 -17.37
CA ALA A 19 -6.41 11.04 -15.93
C ALA A 19 -6.36 12.44 -15.31
N ASP A 20 -7.26 12.70 -14.36
CA ASP A 20 -7.33 13.94 -13.59
C ASP A 20 -7.19 13.63 -12.08
N PRO A 21 -5.96 13.31 -11.60
CA PRO A 21 -5.72 12.95 -10.22
C PRO A 21 -5.77 14.18 -9.30
N VAL A 22 -6.71 14.18 -8.36
CA VAL A 22 -6.89 15.25 -7.38
C VAL A 22 -6.78 14.70 -5.97
N LEU A 23 -5.97 15.34 -5.12
CA LEU A 23 -5.98 15.07 -3.69
C LEU A 23 -7.30 15.58 -3.10
N VAL A 24 -8.11 14.66 -2.58
CA VAL A 24 -9.46 14.97 -2.07
C VAL A 24 -9.57 14.88 -0.55
N ASP A 25 -8.67 14.14 0.10
CA ASP A 25 -8.73 13.95 1.56
C ASP A 25 -7.39 13.47 2.17
N VAL A 26 -7.31 13.55 3.50
CA VAL A 26 -6.32 12.86 4.33
C VAL A 26 -7.06 12.16 5.47
N ALA A 27 -6.99 10.83 5.50
CA ALA A 27 -7.73 10.01 6.46
C ALA A 27 -6.92 8.77 6.90
N PRO A 28 -7.27 8.13 8.02
CA PRO A 28 -6.70 6.83 8.39
C PRO A 28 -6.89 5.79 7.28
N ALA A 29 -5.87 4.99 7.01
CA ALA A 29 -5.89 4.01 5.92
C ALA A 29 -7.06 3.01 6.03
N SER A 30 -7.43 2.59 7.24
CA SER A 30 -8.56 1.70 7.52
C SER A 30 -9.92 2.25 7.10
N GLU A 31 -10.08 3.57 7.05
CA GLU A 31 -11.35 4.21 6.71
C GLU A 31 -11.55 4.32 5.19
N VAL A 32 -10.45 4.37 4.43
CA VAL A 32 -10.48 4.71 3.00
C VAL A 32 -9.97 3.60 2.09
N VAL A 33 -9.22 2.62 2.59
CA VAL A 33 -8.73 1.47 1.81
C VAL A 33 -9.64 0.24 2.06
N PRO A 34 -10.59 -0.10 1.18
CA PRO A 34 -11.70 -1.01 1.53
C PRO A 34 -11.31 -2.44 1.92
N ARG A 35 -10.11 -2.89 1.53
CA ARG A 35 -9.61 -4.25 1.82
C ARG A 35 -8.55 -4.28 2.92
N LEU A 36 -8.15 -3.12 3.47
CA LEU A 36 -7.16 -3.05 4.54
C LEU A 36 -7.88 -3.16 5.89
N GLY A 37 -7.61 -4.23 6.64
CA GLY A 37 -8.19 -4.48 7.96
C GLY A 37 -7.15 -4.65 9.06
N GLU A 38 -7.62 -4.98 10.26
CA GLU A 38 -6.74 -5.38 11.37
C GLU A 38 -5.88 -6.61 11.02
N GLY A 39 -4.68 -6.68 11.59
CA GLY A 39 -3.73 -7.78 11.34
C GLY A 39 -3.07 -7.74 9.95
N MET A 40 -3.33 -6.70 9.15
CA MET A 40 -2.74 -6.53 7.82
C MET A 40 -1.77 -5.35 7.78
N LEU A 41 -0.62 -5.54 7.17
CA LEU A 41 0.30 -4.47 6.77
C LEU A 41 0.58 -4.55 5.28
N LEU A 42 0.74 -3.39 4.64
CA LEU A 42 1.19 -3.32 3.25
C LEU A 42 2.67 -2.92 3.19
N HIS A 43 3.32 -3.25 2.07
CA HIS A 43 4.71 -2.90 1.80
C HIS A 43 4.92 -2.50 0.33
N ALA A 44 6.02 -1.82 0.02
CA ALA A 44 6.43 -1.50 -1.35
C ALA A 44 6.87 -2.75 -2.13
N GLY A 45 6.87 -2.65 -3.46
CA GLY A 45 7.37 -3.71 -4.36
C GLY A 45 6.39 -4.87 -4.57
N PRO A 46 6.82 -5.94 -5.27
CA PRO A 46 6.03 -7.14 -5.50
C PRO A 46 5.84 -7.95 -4.20
N PRO A 47 4.90 -8.92 -4.15
CA PRO A 47 4.71 -9.77 -2.98
C PRO A 47 6.03 -10.40 -2.50
N VAL A 48 6.33 -10.25 -1.20
CA VAL A 48 7.53 -10.82 -0.58
C VAL A 48 7.18 -11.34 0.82
N GLN A 49 7.72 -12.50 1.17
CA GLN A 49 7.55 -13.09 2.50
C GLN A 49 8.50 -12.44 3.50
N TRP A 50 8.15 -12.45 4.79
CA TRP A 50 8.98 -11.89 5.86
C TRP A 50 10.44 -12.35 5.81
N SER A 51 10.70 -13.63 5.56
CA SER A 51 12.04 -14.22 5.50
C SER A 51 12.91 -13.66 4.38
N ASP A 52 12.30 -13.14 3.33
CA ASP A 52 12.96 -12.62 2.14
C ASP A 52 13.00 -11.09 2.12
N MET A 53 12.36 -10.43 3.09
CA MET A 53 12.45 -8.98 3.27
C MET A 53 13.86 -8.58 3.72
N CYS A 54 14.38 -7.48 3.19
CA CYS A 54 15.63 -6.91 3.66
C CYS A 54 15.47 -6.27 5.05
N ASN A 55 16.58 -6.11 5.77
CA ASN A 55 16.57 -5.60 7.15
C ASN A 55 15.81 -4.28 7.33
N PRO A 56 15.90 -3.28 6.43
CA PRO A 56 15.09 -2.05 6.54
C PRO A 56 13.59 -2.31 6.47
N MET A 57 13.13 -3.20 5.58
CA MET A 57 11.70 -3.55 5.50
C MET A 57 11.25 -4.29 6.76
N GLN A 58 12.05 -5.23 7.26
CA GLN A 58 11.75 -5.95 8.50
C GLN A 58 11.64 -4.99 9.69
N GLY A 59 12.59 -4.05 9.83
CA GLY A 59 12.54 -3.01 10.85
C GLY A 59 11.32 -2.10 10.74
N ALA A 60 10.93 -1.73 9.52
CA ALA A 60 9.74 -0.90 9.30
C ALA A 60 8.43 -1.65 9.63
N VAL A 61 8.34 -2.95 9.32
CA VAL A 61 7.22 -3.81 9.75
C VAL A 61 7.16 -3.88 11.27
N VAL A 62 8.28 -4.14 11.94
CA VAL A 62 8.36 -4.14 13.41
C VAL A 62 7.88 -2.81 13.99
N GLY A 63 8.35 -1.69 13.43
CA GLY A 63 7.92 -0.35 13.82
C GLY A 63 6.41 -0.14 13.65
N ALA A 64 5.83 -0.58 12.53
CA ALA A 64 4.40 -0.47 12.28
C ALA A 64 3.56 -1.33 13.23
N LEU A 65 4.00 -2.55 13.56
CA LEU A 65 3.31 -3.41 14.53
C LEU A 65 3.29 -2.79 15.93
N ARG A 66 4.40 -2.16 16.33
CA ARG A 66 4.51 -1.40 17.58
C ARG A 66 3.63 -0.15 17.56
N TYR A 67 3.64 0.60 16.45
CA TYR A 67 2.83 1.80 16.25
C TYR A 67 1.32 1.50 16.36
N GLN A 68 0.89 0.39 15.76
CA GLN A 68 -0.49 -0.10 15.86
C GLN A 68 -0.86 -0.61 17.26
N GLY A 69 0.10 -0.75 18.18
CA GLY A 69 -0.11 -1.33 19.50
C GLY A 69 -0.36 -2.83 19.48
N TRP A 70 -0.04 -3.52 18.38
CA TRP A 70 -0.25 -4.97 18.24
C TRP A 70 0.84 -5.79 18.93
N ALA A 71 2.01 -5.18 19.17
CA ALA A 71 3.12 -5.77 19.91
C ALA A 71 3.66 -4.78 20.95
N GLY A 72 4.00 -5.29 22.13
CA GLY A 72 4.65 -4.54 23.21
C GLY A 72 6.16 -4.41 23.03
N THR A 73 6.81 -5.36 22.34
CA THR A 73 8.27 -5.39 22.14
C THR A 73 8.66 -5.65 20.68
N GLU A 74 9.92 -5.36 20.33
CA GLU A 74 10.45 -5.66 18.99
C GLU A 74 10.49 -7.17 18.71
N ASP A 75 10.88 -7.97 19.71
CA ASP A 75 10.90 -9.43 19.61
C ASP A 75 9.49 -10.00 19.37
N GLU A 76 8.49 -9.47 20.08
CA GLU A 76 7.08 -9.84 19.88
C GLU A 76 6.61 -9.47 18.47
N ALA A 77 6.91 -8.27 18.00
CA ALA A 77 6.56 -7.82 16.65
C ALA A 77 7.21 -8.70 15.57
N ALA A 78 8.50 -9.01 15.70
CA ALA A 78 9.22 -9.89 14.77
C ALA A 78 8.67 -11.33 14.81
N ALA A 79 8.30 -11.83 15.99
CA ALA A 79 7.63 -13.12 16.14
C ALA A 79 6.26 -13.13 15.43
N MET A 80 5.45 -12.07 15.58
CA MET A 80 4.16 -11.96 14.90
C MET A 80 4.30 -11.99 13.38
N ALA A 81 5.27 -11.24 12.83
CA ALA A 81 5.53 -11.20 11.39
C ALA A 81 6.07 -12.54 10.86
N SER A 82 7.01 -13.17 11.57
CA SER A 82 7.61 -14.45 11.14
C SER A 82 6.66 -15.64 11.26
N THR A 83 5.74 -15.63 12.23
CA THR A 83 4.75 -16.71 12.44
C THR A 83 3.51 -16.57 11.56
N GLY A 84 3.36 -15.44 10.84
CA GLY A 84 2.16 -15.15 10.05
C GLY A 84 0.95 -14.74 10.89
N SER A 85 1.16 -14.32 12.14
CA SER A 85 0.09 -13.74 12.98
C SER A 85 -0.41 -12.41 12.41
N VAL A 86 0.39 -11.78 11.55
CA VAL A 86 0.00 -10.66 10.68
C VAL A 86 0.30 -11.01 9.23
N SER A 87 -0.53 -10.52 8.31
CA SER A 87 -0.35 -10.73 6.88
C SER A 87 0.31 -9.52 6.22
N LEU A 88 1.35 -9.78 5.43
CA LEU A 88 2.10 -8.77 4.68
C LEU A 88 1.69 -8.82 3.21
N HIS A 89 1.35 -7.67 2.64
CA HIS A 89 0.89 -7.59 1.25
C HIS A 89 1.55 -6.46 0.46
N SER A 90 1.70 -6.63 -0.85
CA SER A 90 2.11 -5.54 -1.74
C SER A 90 1.04 -4.44 -1.77
N ALA A 91 1.46 -3.20 -1.54
CA ALA A 91 0.58 -2.03 -1.58
C ALA A 91 -0.12 -1.85 -2.94
N HIS A 92 0.53 -2.22 -4.04
CA HIS A 92 -0.04 -2.14 -5.39
C HIS A 92 -1.32 -2.99 -5.51
N GLY A 93 -1.38 -4.11 -4.78
CA GLY A 93 -2.56 -4.96 -4.70
C GLY A 93 -3.76 -4.29 -4.04
N PHE A 94 -3.59 -3.11 -3.41
CA PHE A 94 -4.59 -2.37 -2.64
C PHE A 94 -4.86 -0.97 -3.22
N SER A 95 -4.42 -0.70 -4.46
CA SER A 95 -4.42 0.65 -5.04
C SER A 95 -3.64 1.66 -4.20
N ALA A 96 -2.62 1.18 -3.49
CA ALA A 96 -1.77 1.99 -2.63
C ALA A 96 -0.32 1.94 -3.11
N VAL A 97 0.42 3.00 -2.82
CA VAL A 97 1.86 3.08 -3.03
C VAL A 97 2.51 3.71 -1.80
N GLY A 98 3.74 3.32 -1.50
CA GLY A 98 4.50 3.89 -0.39
C GLY A 98 5.96 4.07 -0.78
N PRO A 99 6.61 5.18 -0.38
CA PRO A 99 8.02 5.41 -0.66
C PRO A 99 8.91 4.49 0.16
N MET A 100 10.11 4.18 -0.35
CA MET A 100 11.12 3.36 0.33
C MET A 100 10.62 1.95 0.68
N THR A 101 10.49 1.61 1.97
CA THR A 101 9.93 0.33 2.44
C THR A 101 8.41 0.25 2.18
N GLY A 102 7.76 1.40 2.04
CA GLY A 102 6.34 1.56 1.73
C GLY A 102 5.41 0.91 2.75
N ILE A 103 5.80 0.89 4.02
CA ILE A 103 4.98 0.29 5.06
C ILE A 103 3.71 1.11 5.27
N PHE A 104 2.59 0.40 5.25
CA PHE A 104 1.25 0.93 5.34
C PHE A 104 0.52 0.17 6.45
N SER A 105 0.01 0.89 7.46
CA SER A 105 -0.76 0.28 8.55
C SER A 105 -2.15 0.91 8.68
N PRO A 106 -3.14 0.19 9.24
CA PRO A 106 -4.52 0.66 9.30
C PRO A 106 -4.72 2.05 9.91
N SER A 107 -3.98 2.45 10.96
CA SER A 107 -4.18 3.76 11.61
C SER A 107 -3.33 4.89 11.02
N MET A 108 -2.39 4.59 10.11
CA MET A 108 -1.57 5.62 9.47
C MET A 108 -2.44 6.54 8.60
N PRO A 109 -2.23 7.88 8.66
CA PRO A 109 -2.89 8.81 7.75
C PRO A 109 -2.34 8.66 6.33
N VAL A 110 -3.23 8.75 5.35
CA VAL A 110 -2.90 8.58 3.93
C VAL A 110 -3.53 9.69 3.09
N PHE A 111 -2.84 10.06 2.02
CA PHE A 111 -3.44 10.87 0.98
C PHE A 111 -4.46 10.03 0.20
N VAL A 112 -5.67 10.58 0.01
CA VAL A 112 -6.69 10.02 -0.86
C VAL A 112 -6.68 10.78 -2.17
N VAL A 113 -6.24 10.14 -3.25
CA VAL A 113 -6.22 10.73 -4.58
C VAL A 113 -7.33 10.10 -5.41
N GLU A 114 -8.23 10.94 -5.93
CA GLU A 114 -9.29 10.51 -6.84
C GLU A 114 -8.97 10.96 -8.26
N ASN A 115 -9.01 10.02 -9.21
CA ASN A 115 -9.01 10.34 -10.62
C ASN A 115 -10.43 10.76 -11.03
N ARG A 116 -10.70 12.07 -11.12
CA ARG A 116 -12.05 12.58 -11.42
C ARG A 116 -12.56 12.19 -12.80
N ALA A 117 -11.67 11.86 -13.74
CA ALA A 117 -12.06 11.43 -15.08
C ALA A 117 -12.74 10.05 -15.08
N LEU A 118 -12.35 9.14 -14.17
CA LEU A 118 -12.80 7.73 -14.16
C LEU A 118 -13.35 7.26 -12.80
N GLY A 119 -13.26 8.08 -11.75
CA GLY A 119 -13.76 7.81 -10.40
C GLY A 119 -12.93 6.82 -9.58
N ASN A 120 -11.83 6.28 -10.11
CA ASN A 120 -10.95 5.39 -9.35
C ASN A 120 -10.10 6.17 -8.34
N ARG A 121 -9.72 5.52 -7.23
CA ARG A 121 -8.89 6.10 -6.16
C ARG A 121 -7.57 5.38 -5.97
N ALA A 122 -6.57 6.12 -5.51
CA ALA A 122 -5.28 5.60 -5.08
C ALA A 122 -4.84 6.26 -3.77
N TYR A 123 -3.99 5.56 -3.02
CA TYR A 123 -3.58 5.94 -1.67
C TYR A 123 -2.06 6.00 -1.52
N CYS A 124 -1.56 6.94 -0.74
CA CYS A 124 -0.14 7.04 -0.42
C CYS A 124 0.07 7.46 1.03
N THR A 125 1.06 6.89 1.71
CA THR A 125 1.46 7.36 3.04
C THR A 125 2.01 8.79 2.97
N ILE A 126 1.97 9.48 4.10
CA ILE A 126 2.61 10.79 4.27
C ILE A 126 4.02 10.56 4.81
N ASN A 127 5.02 11.22 4.24
CA ASN A 127 6.41 11.09 4.69
C ASN A 127 6.59 11.63 6.11
N GLU A 128 7.21 10.82 6.97
CA GLU A 128 7.69 11.18 8.32
C GLU A 128 8.90 12.11 8.36
#